data_AF-A0A3M1EQ59-F1
#
_entry.id   AF-A0A3M1EQ59-F1
#
_cell.length_a   1.000
_cell.length_b   1.000
_cell.length_c   1.000
_cell.angle_alpha   90.00
_cell.angle_beta   90.00
_cell.angle_gamma   90.00
#
_symmetry.space_group_name_H-M   'P 1'
#
loop_
_entity.id
_entity.type
_entity.pdbx_description
1 polymer ?
#
loop_
_entity_poly.entity_id
_entity_poly.type
_entity_poly.pdbx_seq_one_letter_code
_entity_poly.pdbx_strand_id
1 'polypeptide(L)'
;MAIIVCSKCEVRNYLDPYSFWDYDGNFKCAGCDTVYYVKKDNGQLVDGPTEVTGPDAETYKLPGFAETLDYQGITEEGKVAPPVLARADYVGMPIPRETNVRGNLFSGRPLSPDELVGSMWKKIYEAKGLGRIKA
;
A
#
# COMPACT_ATOMS: atom_id res chain seq x y z
N MET A 1 6.16 19.88 0.93
CA MET A 1 5.17 19.03 1.62
C MET A 1 4.37 19.93 2.53
N ALA A 2 3.06 20.01 2.36
CA ALA A 2 2.22 20.89 3.19
C ALA A 2 1.46 20.02 4.19
N ILE A 3 1.59 20.36 5.48
CA ILE A 3 0.83 19.73 6.56
C ILE A 3 -0.31 20.69 6.87
N ILE A 4 -1.55 20.23 6.72
CA ILE A 4 -2.74 21.02 7.03
C ILE A 4 -3.36 20.47 8.30
N VAL A 5 -3.37 21.28 9.35
CA VAL A 5 -4.08 21.01 10.60
C VAL A 5 -5.55 21.36 10.39
N CYS A 6 -6.45 20.40 10.56
CA CYS A 6 -7.89 20.65 10.45
C CYS A 6 -8.37 21.52 11.62
N SER A 7 -9.06 22.63 11.35
CA SER A 7 -9.59 23.51 12.39
C SER A 7 -10.74 22.92 13.21
N LYS A 8 -11.35 21.81 12.73
CA LYS A 8 -12.50 21.16 13.39
C LYS A 8 -12.14 19.98 14.30
N CYS A 9 -11.12 19.20 13.93
CA CYS A 9 -10.74 17.99 14.64
C CYS A 9 -9.24 17.88 14.93
N GLU A 10 -8.47 18.91 14.58
CA GLU A 10 -7.03 19.05 14.86
C GLU A 10 -6.13 17.97 14.24
N VAL A 11 -6.70 17.05 13.45
CA VAL A 11 -5.95 16.06 12.67
C VAL A 11 -5.03 16.76 11.68
N ARG A 12 -3.77 16.33 11.66
CA ARG A 12 -2.75 16.74 10.70
C ARG A 12 -2.92 15.92 9.42
N ASN A 13 -3.25 16.58 8.32
CA ASN A 13 -3.41 15.97 7.00
C ASN A 13 -2.16 16.29 6.17
N TYR A 14 -1.49 15.26 5.66
CA TYR A 14 -0.28 15.39 4.87
C TYR A 14 -0.66 15.37 3.40
N LEU A 15 -0.59 16.55 2.77
CA LEU A 15 -0.78 16.68 1.32
C LEU A 15 0.55 16.38 0.64
N ASP A 16 0.70 15.14 0.21
CA ASP A 16 1.93 14.60 -0.33
C ASP A 16 2.36 15.32 -1.61
N PRO A 17 3.67 15.45 -1.87
CA PRO A 17 4.15 16.11 -3.08
C PRO A 17 3.72 15.42 -4.37
N TYR A 18 3.53 14.10 -4.39
CA TYR A 18 3.22 13.38 -5.63
C TYR A 18 1.81 13.68 -6.14
N SER A 19 0.83 13.78 -5.23
CA SER A 19 -0.57 14.03 -5.55
C SER A 19 -0.95 15.50 -5.55
N PHE A 20 -0.16 16.33 -4.85
CA PHE A 20 -0.46 17.73 -4.56
C PHE A 20 0.69 18.72 -4.85
N TRP A 21 1.59 18.47 -5.82
CA TRP A 21 2.68 19.41 -6.18
C TRP A 21 2.14 20.72 -6.75
N ASP A 22 1.42 20.63 -7.88
CA ASP A 22 0.65 21.71 -8.49
C ASP A 22 -0.81 21.27 -8.46
N TYR A 23 -1.57 21.80 -7.52
CA TYR A 23 -2.92 21.31 -7.22
C TYR A 23 -3.88 22.44 -6.94
N ASP A 24 -5.02 22.42 -7.60
CA ASP A 24 -6.10 23.39 -7.43
C ASP A 24 -7.39 22.57 -7.28
N GLY A 25 -7.90 22.44 -6.06
CA GLY A 25 -9.07 21.63 -5.80
C GLY A 25 -9.25 21.23 -4.34
N ASN A 26 -10.16 20.28 -4.13
CA ASN A 26 -10.63 19.91 -2.80
C ASN A 26 -9.93 18.66 -2.25
N PHE A 27 -9.60 18.67 -0.97
CA PHE A 27 -9.20 17.49 -0.22
C PHE A 27 -10.17 17.22 0.93
N LYS A 28 -10.37 15.94 1.27
CA LYS A 28 -11.20 15.54 2.41
C LYS A 28 -10.31 15.28 3.63
N CYS A 29 -10.66 15.88 4.77
CA CYS A 29 -9.96 15.63 6.02
C CYS A 29 -10.14 14.18 6.49
N ALA A 30 -9.03 13.52 6.83
CA ALA A 30 -9.03 12.14 7.30
C ALA A 30 -9.71 11.96 8.68
N GLY A 31 -9.78 13.01 9.49
CA GLY A 31 -10.40 12.96 10.82
C GLY A 31 -11.92 13.08 10.79
N CYS A 32 -12.41 14.22 10.31
CA CYS A 32 -13.83 14.59 10.41
C CYS A 32 -14.58 14.64 9.07
N ASP A 33 -13.98 14.15 7.99
CA ASP A 33 -14.55 14.12 6.63
C ASP A 33 -14.94 15.50 6.04
N THR A 34 -14.59 16.59 6.71
CA THR A 34 -14.79 17.94 6.17
C THR A 34 -13.94 18.14 4.94
N VAL A 35 -14.54 18.69 3.89
CA VAL A 35 -13.88 18.96 2.62
C VAL A 35 -13.37 20.38 2.60
N TYR A 36 -12.12 20.54 2.17
CA TYR A 36 -11.44 21.83 2.10
C TYR A 36 -10.87 22.04 0.71
N TYR A 37 -11.08 23.23 0.16
CA TYR A 37 -10.38 23.72 -1.01
C TYR A 37 -8.97 24.16 -0.63
N VAL A 38 -8.00 23.79 -1.47
CA VAL A 38 -6.62 24.29 -1.40
C VAL A 38 -6.08 24.53 -2.79
N LYS A 39 -5.21 25.53 -2.89
CA LYS A 39 -4.37 25.73 -4.06
C LYS A 39 -2.91 25.65 -3.69
N LYS A 40 -2.15 24.89 -4.47
CA LYS A 40 -0.72 24.70 -4.33
C LYS A 40 -0.01 24.91 -5.65
N ASP A 41 1.06 25.69 -5.59
CA ASP A 41 1.99 25.91 -6.70
C ASP A 41 3.40 25.55 -6.23
N ASN A 42 4.11 24.71 -6.98
CA ASN A 42 5.44 24.19 -6.63
C ASN A 42 5.52 23.63 -5.19
N GLY A 43 4.46 22.94 -4.78
CA GLY A 43 4.34 22.29 -3.48
C GLY A 43 4.09 23.23 -2.29
N GLN A 44 4.01 24.55 -2.52
CA GLN A 44 3.65 25.54 -1.50
C GLN A 44 2.15 25.82 -1.53
N LEU A 45 1.55 26.03 -0.36
CA LEU A 45 0.15 26.44 -0.25
C LEU A 45 0.04 27.93 -0.61
N VAL A 46 -0.70 28.24 -1.67
CA VAL A 46 -0.92 29.61 -2.16
C VAL A 46 -2.33 30.12 -1.87
N ASP A 47 -3.30 29.21 -1.67
CA ASP A 47 -4.66 29.54 -1.24
C ASP A 47 -5.29 28.40 -0.40
N GLY A 48 -6.28 28.76 0.43
CA GLY A 48 -6.91 27.87 1.40
C GLY A 48 -6.06 27.60 2.65
N PRO A 49 -6.46 26.63 3.50
CA PRO A 49 -7.63 25.77 3.37
C PRO A 49 -8.95 26.52 3.63
N THR A 50 -9.90 26.41 2.70
CA THR A 50 -11.23 26.99 2.83
C THR A 50 -12.26 25.87 2.86
N GLU A 51 -13.16 25.88 3.84
CA GLU A 51 -14.20 24.85 3.92
C GLU A 51 -15.15 24.92 2.72
N VAL A 52 -15.44 23.78 2.12
CA VAL A 52 -16.36 23.64 0.99
C VAL A 52 -17.56 22.80 1.41
N THR A 53 -18.76 23.29 1.09
CA THR A 53 -20.02 22.61 1.37
C THR A 53 -20.89 22.54 0.13
N GLY A 54 -21.79 21.56 0.07
CA GLY A 54 -22.72 21.41 -1.05
C GLY A 54 -22.15 20.55 -2.18
N PRO A 55 -22.65 20.70 -3.42
CA PRO A 55 -22.30 19.83 -4.55
C PRO A 55 -20.81 19.79 -4.87
N ASP A 56 -20.11 20.91 -4.69
CA ASP A 56 -18.68 21.01 -4.97
C ASP A 56 -17.82 20.14 -4.02
N ALA A 57 -18.37 19.73 -2.87
CA ALA A 57 -17.71 18.84 -1.93
C ALA A 57 -17.73 17.36 -2.37
N GLU A 58 -18.43 16.99 -3.45
CA GLU A 58 -18.48 15.61 -3.94
C GLU A 58 -17.18 15.16 -4.62
N THR A 59 -16.42 16.10 -5.20
CA THR A 59 -15.14 15.81 -5.85
C THR A 59 -13.99 16.21 -4.93
N TYR A 60 -13.24 15.24 -4.42
CA TYR A 60 -12.10 15.47 -3.54
C TYR A 60 -10.98 14.44 -3.73
N LYS A 61 -9.77 14.79 -3.30
CA LYS A 61 -8.66 13.85 -3.08
C LYS A 61 -8.49 13.54 -1.60
N LEU A 62 -7.96 12.36 -1.30
CA LEU A 62 -7.55 11.99 0.06
C LEU A 62 -6.11 12.43 0.32
N PRO A 63 -5.74 12.77 1.57
CA PRO A 63 -4.35 13.02 1.93
C PRO A 63 -3.53 11.72 1.84
N GLY A 64 -2.24 11.83 1.54
CA GLY A 64 -1.35 10.67 1.47
C GLY A 64 -1.07 10.02 2.84
N PHE A 65 -1.20 10.81 3.90
CA PHE A 65 -1.11 10.35 5.28
C PHE A 65 -1.87 11.32 6.20
N ALA A 66 -2.28 10.86 7.38
CA ALA A 66 -2.85 11.72 8.41
C ALA A 66 -2.54 11.17 9.81
N GLU A 67 -2.43 12.06 10.79
CA GLU A 67 -2.22 11.69 12.18
C GLU A 67 -2.97 12.61 13.16
N THR A 68 -3.24 12.09 14.35
CA THR A 68 -3.77 12.87 15.49
C THR A 68 -2.67 13.74 16.10
N LEU A 69 -3.05 14.68 16.98
CA LEU A 69 -2.07 15.50 17.70
C LEU A 69 -1.06 14.65 18.50
N ASP A 70 -1.51 13.50 19.02
CA ASP A 70 -0.71 12.51 19.75
C ASP A 70 0.17 11.63 18.86
N TYR A 71 0.34 11.99 17.57
CA TYR A 71 1.18 11.28 16.60
C TYR A 71 0.71 9.85 16.29
N GLN A 72 -0.59 9.58 16.42
CA GLN A 72 -1.16 8.32 15.99
C GLN A 72 -1.65 8.42 14.54
N GLY A 73 -1.12 7.56 13.67
CA GLY A 73 -1.49 7.54 12.26
C GLY A 73 -2.92 7.02 12.03
N ILE A 74 -3.64 7.67 11.12
CA ILE A 74 -4.97 7.24 10.66
C ILE A 74 -4.77 6.32 9.44
N THR A 75 -5.09 5.04 9.61
CA THR A 75 -4.90 3.99 8.58
C THR A 75 -6.21 3.38 8.09
N GLU A 76 -7.35 3.99 8.43
CA GLU A 76 -8.67 3.53 8.02
C GLU A 76 -8.87 3.69 6.50
N GLU A 77 -9.55 2.71 5.90
CA GLU A 77 -9.86 2.73 4.47
C GLU A 77 -10.76 3.93 4.12
N GLY A 78 -10.42 4.64 3.05
CA GLY A 78 -11.18 5.82 2.60
C GLY A 78 -10.92 7.12 3.38
N LYS A 79 -10.04 7.11 4.39
CA LYS A 79 -9.57 8.30 5.11
C LYS A 79 -8.28 8.89 4.54
N VAL A 80 -7.38 8.02 4.10
CA VAL A 80 -6.12 8.39 3.45
C VAL A 80 -6.03 7.70 2.09
N ALA A 81 -5.25 8.26 1.17
CA ALA A 81 -4.99 7.64 -0.12
C ALA A 81 -4.25 6.32 0.09
N PRO A 82 -4.58 5.26 -0.69
CA PRO A 82 -3.83 4.01 -0.60
C PRO A 82 -2.36 4.26 -0.98
N PRO A 83 -1.41 3.60 -0.30
CA PRO A 83 0.00 3.77 -0.62
C PRO A 83 0.25 3.36 -2.07
N VAL A 84 1.06 4.16 -2.78
CA VAL A 84 1.53 3.80 -4.12
C VAL A 84 2.49 2.62 -3.97
N LEU A 85 2.01 1.41 -4.28
CA LEU A 85 2.84 0.22 -4.26
C LEU A 85 3.63 0.10 -5.57
N ALA A 86 4.90 -0.28 -5.48
CA ALA A 86 5.74 -0.52 -6.66
C ALA A 86 5.16 -1.60 -7.59
N ARG A 87 4.40 -2.55 -7.03
CA ARG A 87 3.60 -3.55 -7.75
C ARG A 87 2.31 -3.81 -7.00
N ALA A 88 1.25 -4.17 -7.72
CA ALA A 88 -0.03 -4.56 -7.11
C ALA A 88 0.08 -5.79 -6.19
N ASP A 89 1.07 -6.67 -6.42
CA ASP A 89 1.35 -7.87 -5.63
C ASP A 89 2.45 -7.66 -4.56
N TYR A 90 2.83 -6.40 -4.29
CA TYR A 90 3.90 -6.12 -3.34
C TYR A 90 3.44 -6.39 -1.90
N VAL A 91 3.93 -7.49 -1.33
CA VAL A 91 3.67 -7.91 0.05
C VAL A 91 4.71 -7.42 1.06
N GLY A 92 5.76 -6.70 0.63
CA GLY A 92 6.87 -6.31 1.50
C GLY A 92 7.71 -7.47 2.04
N MET A 93 7.38 -8.70 1.63
CA MET A 93 8.03 -9.95 2.00
C MET A 93 8.30 -10.79 0.74
N PRO A 94 9.24 -11.74 0.78
CA PRO A 94 9.45 -12.66 -0.33
C PRO A 94 8.14 -13.35 -0.69
N ILE A 95 7.69 -13.24 -1.95
CA ILE A 95 6.50 -13.94 -2.42
C ILE A 95 6.82 -15.43 -2.42
N PRO A 96 6.13 -16.26 -1.61
CA PRO A 96 6.34 -17.69 -1.63
C PRO A 96 5.90 -18.21 -2.99
N ARG A 97 6.88 -18.63 -3.80
CA ARG A 97 6.65 -19.34 -5.07
C ARG A 97 7.24 -20.73 -4.94
N GLU A 98 6.53 -21.73 -5.44
CA GLU A 98 7.06 -23.10 -5.57
C GLU A 98 7.55 -23.36 -7.01
N THR A 99 7.08 -22.57 -7.98
CA THR A 99 7.42 -22.67 -9.39
C THR A 99 8.06 -21.39 -9.92
N ASN A 100 9.01 -21.55 -10.83
CA ASN A 100 9.62 -20.43 -11.54
C ASN A 100 8.65 -19.85 -12.58
N VAL A 101 9.03 -18.75 -13.22
CA VAL A 101 8.20 -18.10 -14.26
C VAL A 101 7.90 -18.99 -15.48
N ARG A 102 8.61 -20.11 -15.66
CA ARG A 102 8.40 -21.10 -16.73
C ARG A 102 7.59 -22.32 -16.27
N GLY A 103 7.05 -22.30 -15.04
CA GLY A 103 6.28 -23.40 -14.47
C GLY A 103 7.11 -24.56 -13.92
N ASN A 104 8.45 -24.48 -13.94
CA ASN A 104 9.29 -25.52 -13.35
C ASN A 104 9.36 -25.32 -11.84
N LEU A 105 9.22 -26.42 -11.09
CA LEU A 105 9.43 -26.44 -9.66
C LEU A 105 10.86 -25.99 -9.31
N PHE A 106 11.02 -25.13 -8.32
CA PHE A 106 12.34 -24.79 -7.76
C PHE A 106 12.37 -25.12 -6.28
N SER A 107 13.50 -25.59 -5.76
CA SER A 107 13.59 -26.05 -4.36
C SER A 107 13.66 -24.87 -3.38
N GLY A 108 12.51 -24.29 -3.06
CA GLY A 108 12.33 -23.45 -1.87
C GLY A 108 12.15 -24.26 -0.58
N ARG A 109 11.88 -25.56 -0.71
CA ARG A 109 11.74 -26.56 0.38
C ARG A 109 12.31 -27.91 -0.08
N PRO A 110 12.60 -28.86 0.84
CA PRO A 110 12.88 -30.24 0.46
C PRO A 110 11.77 -30.77 -0.45
N LEU A 111 12.17 -31.29 -1.61
CA LEU A 111 11.25 -31.82 -2.62
C LEU A 111 10.82 -33.24 -2.22
N SER A 112 9.55 -33.54 -2.44
CA SER A 112 9.03 -34.90 -2.33
C SER A 112 9.57 -35.78 -3.47
N PRO A 113 9.59 -37.11 -3.31
CA PRO A 113 10.03 -38.03 -4.38
C PRO A 113 9.24 -37.88 -5.70
N ASP A 114 7.97 -37.51 -5.63
CA ASP A 114 7.14 -37.31 -6.82
C ASP A 114 7.53 -36.05 -7.60
N GLU A 115 7.97 -35.02 -6.88
CA GLU A 115 8.45 -33.74 -7.41
C GLU A 115 9.84 -33.83 -8.07
N LEU A 116 10.60 -34.90 -7.83
CA LEU A 116 11.95 -35.14 -8.32
C LEU A 116 12.00 -35.69 -9.77
N VAL A 117 11.17 -35.13 -10.67
CA VAL A 117 11.00 -35.59 -12.06
C VAL A 117 12.34 -35.60 -12.83
N GLY A 118 12.73 -36.76 -13.34
CA GLY A 118 13.95 -36.93 -14.14
C GLY A 118 15.28 -36.89 -13.35
N SER A 119 15.23 -36.69 -12.03
CA SER A 119 16.44 -36.62 -11.22
C SER A 119 16.98 -38.01 -10.85
N MET A 120 18.31 -38.10 -10.67
CA MET A 120 18.94 -39.32 -10.15
C MET A 120 18.43 -39.67 -8.75
N TRP A 121 18.06 -38.67 -7.97
CA TRP A 121 17.53 -38.84 -6.61
C TRP A 121 16.21 -39.59 -6.59
N LYS A 122 15.29 -39.35 -7.53
CA LYS A 122 14.04 -40.12 -7.63
C LYS A 122 14.30 -41.61 -7.81
N LYS A 123 15.21 -41.96 -8.73
CA LYS A 123 15.62 -43.35 -8.97
C LYS A 123 16.21 -44.00 -7.72
N ILE A 124 16.98 -43.24 -6.92
CA ILE A 124 17.54 -43.72 -5.64
C ILE A 124 16.43 -43.93 -4.61
N TYR A 125 15.46 -43.03 -4.51
CA TYR A 125 14.32 -43.16 -3.59
C TYR A 125 13.45 -44.38 -3.94
N GLU A 126 13.13 -44.57 -5.22
CA GLU A 126 12.38 -45.72 -5.73
C GLU A 126 13.13 -47.03 -5.51
N ALA A 127 14.43 -47.09 -5.83
CA ALA A 127 15.25 -48.29 -5.67
C ALA A 127 15.47 -48.69 -4.21
N LYS A 128 15.50 -47.73 -3.28
CA LYS A 128 15.73 -47.99 -1.85
C LYS A 128 14.44 -48.19 -1.04
N GLY A 129 13.26 -48.05 -1.63
CA GLY A 129 11.98 -48.14 -0.91
C GLY A 129 11.84 -47.13 0.22
N LEU A 130 12.57 -46.01 0.15
CA LEU A 130 12.60 -44.98 1.20
C LEU A 130 11.35 -44.09 1.08
N GLY A 131 10.21 -44.62 1.52
CA GLY A 131 9.00 -43.84 1.74
C GLY A 131 9.20 -42.86 2.88
N ARG A 132 9.11 -41.55 2.57
CA ARG A 132 9.09 -40.39 3.48
C ARG A 132 9.94 -40.57 4.76
N ILE A 133 11.16 -40.05 4.73
CA ILE A 133 11.82 -39.62 5.97
C ILE A 133 10.93 -38.48 6.52
N LYS A 134 10.24 -38.75 7.64
CA LYS A 134 9.57 -37.68 8.40
C LYS A 134 10.63 -36.64 8.76
N ALA A 135 10.26 -35.37 8.56
CA ALA A 135 11.08 -34.18 8.77
C ALA A 135 11.87 -34.20 10.09
#